data_AF-A0A1B4LNW0-F1
#
_entry.id   AF-A0A1B4LNW0-F1
#
_cell.length_a   1.000
_cell.length_b   1.000
_cell.length_c   1.000
_cell.angle_alpha   90.00
_cell.angle_beta   90.00
_cell.angle_gamma   90.00
#
_symmetry.space_group_name_H-M   'P 1'
#
loop_
_entity.id
_entity.type
_entity.pdbx_description
1 polymer ?
#
loop_
_entity_poly.entity_id
_entity_poly.type
_entity_poly.pdbx_seq_one_letter_code
_entity_poly.pdbx_strand_id
1 'polypeptide(L)'
;MRLKNKSALITGGTSGIGLATAKLFIAEGARVAVTGRDVAAFERVKAELGDDALVFRADVRSIDDMRAVAAQLKERFGGLDVVFANAGWAFPSAVNDIDDDLYNEIMDINVKGVVYTLQAMLPELREGASVILNTSFVAQTGKHGISLTAAAKAAVRSLARSWSYEFLDRKIRFNAIAPGGTDTPLLSKWGMSDEDVRNFKSEFAKTIPVGRLAKAEDIAYAALYLASDESSYVVGSELVVDGGASQL
;
A
#
# COMPACT_ATOMS: atom_id res chain seq x y z
N MET A 1 20.15 -6.74 7.31
CA MET A 1 19.82 -5.89 6.15
C MET A 1 19.36 -6.77 5.01
N ARG A 2 18.07 -7.11 5.05
CA ARG A 2 17.36 -7.97 4.08
C ARG A 2 17.16 -7.28 2.73
N LEU A 3 17.31 -5.96 2.68
CA LEU A 3 17.15 -5.14 1.48
C LEU A 3 18.43 -4.34 1.15
N LYS A 4 19.60 -4.82 1.60
CA LYS A 4 20.88 -4.16 1.33
C LYS A 4 21.05 -3.92 -0.17
N ASN A 5 21.38 -2.68 -0.54
CA ASN A 5 21.57 -2.22 -1.92
C ASN A 5 20.30 -2.26 -2.80
N LYS A 6 19.12 -2.58 -2.25
CA LYS A 6 17.87 -2.54 -3.00
C LYS A 6 17.31 -1.12 -3.06
N SER A 7 16.64 -0.77 -4.15
CA SER A 7 15.84 0.46 -4.27
C SER A 7 14.35 0.15 -4.25
N ALA A 8 13.60 0.94 -3.47
CA ALA A 8 12.17 0.74 -3.27
C ALA A 8 11.36 2.01 -3.50
N LEU A 9 10.21 1.88 -4.15
CA LEU A 9 9.16 2.90 -4.19
C LEU A 9 7.97 2.45 -3.33
N ILE A 10 7.47 3.34 -2.46
CA ILE A 10 6.25 3.11 -1.67
C ILE A 10 5.26 4.23 -1.94
N THR A 11 4.14 3.92 -2.60
CA THR A 11 3.09 4.92 -2.81
C THR A 11 2.27 5.14 -1.55
N GLY A 12 1.83 6.38 -1.29
CA GLY A 12 1.20 6.71 -0.01
C GLY A 12 2.15 6.52 1.18
N GLY A 13 3.46 6.68 0.96
CA GLY A 13 4.51 6.43 1.95
C GLY A 13 4.74 7.57 2.96
N THR A 14 3.89 8.61 2.95
CA THR A 14 4.03 9.77 3.85
C THR A 14 3.27 9.63 5.18
N SER A 15 2.49 8.55 5.35
CA SER A 15 1.76 8.25 6.59
C SER A 15 1.47 6.76 6.77
N GLY A 16 1.03 6.36 7.97
CA GLY A 16 0.50 5.03 8.25
C GLY A 16 1.41 3.87 7.83
N ILE A 17 0.82 2.85 7.21
CA ILE A 17 1.50 1.63 6.73
C ILE A 17 2.68 1.97 5.82
N GLY A 18 2.49 2.89 4.88
CA GLY A 18 3.51 3.26 3.91
C GLY A 18 4.74 3.89 4.58
N LEU A 19 4.53 4.80 5.54
CA LEU A 19 5.64 5.43 6.28
C LEU A 19 6.37 4.44 7.18
N ALA A 20 5.64 3.58 7.89
CA ALA A 20 6.26 2.52 8.71
C ALA A 20 7.08 1.55 7.84
N THR A 21 6.57 1.20 6.66
CA THR A 21 7.29 0.36 5.68
C THR A 21 8.54 1.06 5.17
N ALA A 22 8.47 2.35 4.86
CA ALA A 22 9.61 3.13 4.40
C ALA A 22 10.74 3.16 5.44
N LYS A 23 10.41 3.46 6.70
CA LYS A 23 11.36 3.43 7.82
C LYS A 23 12.02 2.06 7.97
N LEU A 24 11.22 0.99 7.95
CA LEU A 24 11.72 -0.38 8.08
C LEU A 24 12.63 -0.76 6.90
N PHE A 25 12.28 -0.37 5.68
CA PHE A 25 13.08 -0.68 4.49
C PHE A 25 14.44 0.03 4.52
N ILE A 26 14.46 1.29 4.97
CA ILE A 26 15.71 2.05 5.19
C ILE A 26 16.57 1.37 6.25
N ALA A 27 15.99 0.98 7.39
CA ALA A 27 16.68 0.24 8.44
C ALA A 27 17.25 -1.10 7.95
N GLU A 28 16.62 -1.71 6.94
CA GLU A 28 17.07 -2.94 6.28
C GLU A 28 18.01 -2.73 5.10
N GLY A 29 18.48 -1.49 4.88
CA GLY A 29 19.54 -1.13 3.94
C GLY A 29 19.06 -0.76 2.53
N ALA A 30 17.77 -0.49 2.36
CA ALA A 30 17.22 -0.04 1.08
C ALA A 30 17.38 1.47 0.87
N ARG A 31 17.54 1.88 -0.38
CA ARG A 31 17.28 3.26 -0.82
C ARG A 31 15.79 3.41 -1.07
N VAL A 32 15.12 4.33 -0.40
CA VAL A 32 13.66 4.42 -0.42
C VAL A 32 13.18 5.74 -1.00
N ALA A 33 12.19 5.65 -1.88
CA ALA A 33 11.37 6.76 -2.31
C ALA A 33 9.92 6.55 -1.85
N VAL A 34 9.28 7.63 -1.41
CA VAL A 34 7.87 7.65 -1.04
C VAL A 34 7.11 8.69 -1.85
N THR A 35 5.83 8.42 -2.13
CA THR A 35 4.92 9.41 -2.73
C THR A 35 3.80 9.80 -1.77
N GLY A 36 3.34 11.03 -1.90
CA GLY A 36 2.14 11.54 -1.22
C GLY A 36 1.62 12.83 -1.86
N ARG A 37 0.40 13.23 -1.50
CA ARG A 37 -0.24 14.46 -2.03
C ARG A 37 -0.07 15.67 -1.11
N ASP A 38 -0.02 15.42 0.19
CA ASP A 38 0.05 16.44 1.22
C ASP A 38 1.50 16.88 1.45
N VAL A 39 1.87 17.99 0.82
CA VAL A 39 3.22 18.57 0.89
C VAL A 39 3.52 19.10 2.28
N ALA A 40 2.51 19.49 3.08
CA ALA A 40 2.72 20.00 4.43
C ALA A 40 3.37 18.94 5.35
N ALA A 41 3.17 17.66 5.04
CA ALA A 41 3.78 16.55 5.78
C ALA A 41 5.25 16.29 5.38
N PHE A 42 5.78 16.86 4.29
CA PHE A 42 7.02 16.40 3.69
C PHE A 42 8.25 16.66 4.54
N GLU A 43 8.35 17.81 5.19
CA GLU A 43 9.50 18.13 6.04
C GLU A 43 9.58 17.18 7.24
N ARG A 44 8.44 16.88 7.87
CA ARG A 44 8.35 15.84 8.90
C ARG A 44 8.77 14.47 8.36
N VAL A 45 8.24 14.08 7.20
CA VAL A 45 8.54 12.78 6.58
C VAL A 45 10.02 12.64 6.24
N LYS A 46 10.65 13.67 5.67
CA LYS A 46 12.10 13.68 5.41
C LYS A 46 12.90 13.53 6.70
N ALA A 47 12.57 14.30 7.73
CA ALA A 47 13.24 14.20 9.03
C ALA A 47 13.11 12.79 9.65
N GLU A 48 11.98 12.12 9.45
CA GLU A 48 11.74 10.76 9.93
C GLU A 48 12.40 9.65 9.10
N LEU A 49 12.64 9.88 7.81
CA LEU A 49 13.25 8.91 6.89
C LEU A 49 14.76 9.11 6.71
N GLY A 50 15.27 10.30 6.97
CA GLY A 50 16.67 10.68 6.73
C GLY A 50 16.89 11.26 5.33
N ASP A 51 18.04 11.90 5.16
CA ASP A 51 18.37 12.74 3.99
C ASP A 51 18.47 11.96 2.66
N ASP A 52 18.76 10.66 2.73
CA ASP A 52 18.88 9.80 1.55
C ASP A 52 17.52 9.34 0.99
N ALA A 53 16.44 9.53 1.74
CA ALA A 53 15.11 9.17 1.29
C ALA A 53 14.53 10.24 0.34
N LEU A 54 13.91 9.78 -0.76
CA LEU A 54 13.25 10.67 -1.71
C LEU A 54 11.76 10.80 -1.35
N VAL A 55 11.26 12.04 -1.31
CA VAL A 55 9.85 12.32 -1.05
C VAL A 55 9.27 13.08 -2.23
N PHE A 56 8.38 12.45 -2.99
CA PHE A 56 7.78 13.03 -4.19
C PHE A 56 6.32 13.41 -3.96
N ARG A 57 5.94 14.58 -4.49
CA ARG A 57 4.53 14.93 -4.68
C ARG A 57 4.02 14.21 -5.90
N ALA A 58 3.03 13.34 -5.72
CA ALA A 58 2.35 12.67 -6.83
C ALA A 58 0.95 12.22 -6.39
N ASP A 59 -0.01 12.36 -7.29
CA ASP A 59 -1.30 11.71 -7.20
C ASP A 59 -1.29 10.43 -8.05
N VAL A 60 -1.51 9.27 -7.42
CA VAL A 60 -1.54 7.98 -8.13
C VAL A 60 -2.63 7.92 -9.20
N ARG A 61 -3.67 8.76 -9.11
CA ARG A 61 -4.73 8.87 -10.11
C ARG A 61 -4.25 9.51 -11.42
N SER A 62 -3.08 10.16 -11.43
CA SER A 62 -2.47 10.84 -12.58
C SER A 62 -1.33 9.98 -13.13
N ILE A 63 -1.47 9.48 -14.36
CA ILE A 63 -0.39 8.74 -15.02
C ILE A 63 0.84 9.62 -15.27
N ASP A 64 0.64 10.93 -15.48
CA ASP A 64 1.74 11.87 -15.74
C ASP A 64 2.54 12.14 -14.46
N ASP A 65 1.89 12.24 -13.30
CA ASP A 65 2.58 12.32 -12.00
C ASP A 65 3.43 11.06 -11.79
N MET A 66 2.85 9.87 -12.05
CA MET A 66 3.56 8.61 -11.86
C MET A 66 4.73 8.44 -12.84
N ARG A 67 4.60 8.92 -14.09
CA ARG A 67 5.70 8.98 -15.06
C ARG A 67 6.80 9.95 -14.65
N ALA A 68 6.43 11.11 -14.10
CA ALA A 68 7.41 12.06 -13.57
C ALA A 68 8.19 11.48 -12.38
N VAL A 69 7.52 10.71 -11.52
CA VAL A 69 8.19 9.93 -10.45
C VAL A 69 9.11 8.86 -11.06
N ALA A 70 8.67 8.13 -12.09
CA ALA A 70 9.47 7.09 -12.75
C ALA A 70 10.78 7.66 -13.32
N ALA A 71 10.70 8.81 -14.01
CA ALA A 71 11.86 9.49 -14.57
C ALA A 71 12.88 9.88 -13.49
N GLN A 72 12.42 10.43 -12.37
CA GLN A 72 13.28 10.77 -11.25
C GLN A 72 13.89 9.53 -10.59
N LEU A 73 13.14 8.43 -10.46
CA LEU A 73 13.67 7.18 -9.91
C LEU A 73 14.71 6.53 -10.81
N LYS A 74 14.53 6.60 -12.12
CA LYS A 74 15.53 6.16 -13.09
C LYS A 74 16.83 6.92 -12.91
N GLU A 75 16.76 8.25 -12.85
CA GLU A 75 17.93 9.11 -12.68
C GLU A 75 18.65 8.85 -11.35
N ARG A 76 17.90 8.76 -10.25
CA ARG A 76 18.47 8.73 -8.89
C ARG A 76 18.84 7.33 -8.41
N PHE A 77 18.05 6.33 -8.78
CA PHE A 77 18.25 4.95 -8.32
C PHE A 77 18.74 3.99 -9.42
N GLY A 78 18.63 4.37 -10.70
CA GLY A 78 18.98 3.50 -11.83
C GLY A 78 18.02 2.31 -11.99
N GLY A 79 16.78 2.44 -11.52
CA GLY A 79 15.77 1.38 -11.49
C GLY A 79 15.34 0.97 -10.08
N LEU A 80 14.40 0.03 -10.01
CA LEU A 80 13.72 -0.41 -8.79
C LEU A 80 13.78 -1.93 -8.62
N ASP A 81 14.07 -2.36 -7.40
CA ASP A 81 13.95 -3.76 -6.98
C ASP A 81 12.61 -4.04 -6.31
N VAL A 82 12.00 -3.01 -5.72
CA VAL A 82 10.74 -3.14 -4.96
C VAL A 82 9.78 -2.01 -5.30
N VAL A 83 8.52 -2.35 -5.54
CA VAL A 83 7.41 -1.38 -5.57
C VAL A 83 6.34 -1.86 -4.60
N PHE A 84 5.99 -1.02 -3.64
CA PHE A 84 4.80 -1.20 -2.81
C PHE A 84 3.72 -0.21 -3.24
N ALA A 85 2.76 -0.69 -4.03
CA ALA A 85 1.57 0.05 -4.42
C ALA A 85 0.59 0.11 -3.24
N ASN A 86 0.94 0.96 -2.27
CA ASN A 86 0.28 1.05 -0.97
C ASN A 86 -0.80 2.15 -0.90
N ALA A 87 -0.68 3.20 -1.72
CA ALA A 87 -1.67 4.27 -1.78
C ALA A 87 -3.08 3.69 -1.94
N GLY A 88 -3.97 4.11 -1.06
CA GLY A 88 -5.30 3.54 -0.95
C GLY A 88 -6.21 4.41 -0.11
N TRP A 89 -7.51 4.25 -0.31
CA TRP A 89 -8.54 4.94 0.43
C TRP A 89 -9.63 3.93 0.78
N ALA A 90 -9.99 3.86 2.06
CA ALA A 90 -11.13 3.07 2.51
C ALA A 90 -12.10 4.03 3.17
N PHE A 91 -13.34 4.04 2.67
CA PHE A 91 -14.37 4.94 3.14
C PHE A 91 -15.73 4.22 3.17
N PRO A 92 -16.60 4.56 4.14
CA PRO A 92 -17.98 4.09 4.15
C PRO A 92 -18.66 4.31 2.79
N SER A 93 -19.26 3.27 2.25
CA SER A 93 -19.87 3.21 0.92
C SER A 93 -21.05 2.24 0.96
N ALA A 94 -22.08 2.57 1.75
CA ALA A 94 -23.35 1.86 1.67
C ALA A 94 -23.98 2.09 0.29
N VAL A 95 -24.62 1.07 -0.30
CA VAL A 95 -25.02 1.10 -1.71
C VAL A 95 -25.93 2.29 -2.05
N ASN A 96 -26.79 2.72 -1.13
CA ASN A 96 -27.68 3.87 -1.32
C ASN A 96 -26.97 5.23 -1.29
N ASP A 97 -25.75 5.28 -0.75
CA ASP A 97 -24.96 6.50 -0.55
C ASP A 97 -23.85 6.65 -1.61
N ILE A 98 -23.75 5.72 -2.56
CA ILE A 98 -22.75 5.78 -3.63
C ILE A 98 -23.24 6.73 -4.72
N ASP A 99 -22.61 7.90 -4.81
CA ASP A 99 -22.69 8.81 -5.94
C ASP A 99 -21.44 8.71 -6.85
N ASP A 100 -21.43 9.48 -7.94
CA ASP A 100 -20.32 9.49 -8.90
C ASP A 100 -19.00 9.93 -8.26
N ASP A 101 -19.04 10.91 -7.35
CA ASP A 101 -17.84 11.45 -6.72
C ASP A 101 -17.19 10.42 -5.78
N LEU A 102 -17.99 9.77 -4.92
CA LEU A 102 -17.52 8.71 -4.04
C LEU A 102 -17.07 7.49 -4.84
N TYR A 103 -17.78 7.14 -5.91
CA TYR A 103 -17.40 6.04 -6.78
C TYR A 103 -16.03 6.29 -7.41
N ASN A 104 -15.89 7.44 -8.06
CA ASN A 104 -14.66 7.84 -8.72
C ASN A 104 -13.52 7.94 -7.71
N GLU A 105 -13.72 8.53 -6.54
CA GLU A 105 -12.65 8.65 -5.55
C GLU A 105 -12.12 7.28 -5.09
N ILE A 106 -13.01 6.34 -4.72
CA ILE A 106 -12.60 5.01 -4.26
C ILE A 106 -11.93 4.23 -5.39
N MET A 107 -12.55 4.15 -6.56
CA MET A 107 -12.05 3.35 -7.69
C MET A 107 -10.78 3.95 -8.29
N ASP A 108 -10.70 5.28 -8.38
CA ASP A 108 -9.54 5.94 -8.95
C ASP A 108 -8.30 5.79 -8.08
N ILE A 109 -8.44 5.92 -6.76
CA ILE A 109 -7.30 5.77 -5.86
C ILE A 109 -6.88 4.30 -5.79
N ASN A 110 -7.82 3.39 -5.57
CA ASN A 110 -7.49 2.00 -5.24
C ASN A 110 -7.22 1.13 -6.46
N VAL A 111 -7.87 1.36 -7.60
CA VAL A 111 -7.72 0.51 -8.80
C VAL A 111 -6.90 1.23 -9.85
N LYS A 112 -7.38 2.38 -10.34
CA LYS A 112 -6.67 3.16 -11.37
C LYS A 112 -5.27 3.55 -10.90
N GLY A 113 -5.14 3.97 -9.64
CA GLY A 113 -3.87 4.34 -9.04
C GLY A 113 -2.84 3.20 -9.00
N VAL A 114 -3.28 1.97 -8.74
CA VAL A 114 -2.41 0.79 -8.77
C VAL A 114 -1.97 0.47 -10.20
N VAL A 115 -2.90 0.53 -11.15
CA VAL A 115 -2.62 0.32 -12.58
C VAL A 115 -1.62 1.36 -13.10
N TYR A 116 -1.83 2.65 -12.82
CA TYR A 116 -0.94 3.72 -13.26
C TYR A 116 0.42 3.67 -12.58
N THR A 117 0.47 3.28 -11.30
CA THR A 117 1.74 3.03 -10.61
C THR A 117 2.53 1.94 -11.33
N LEU A 118 1.92 0.79 -11.62
CA LEU A 118 2.63 -0.28 -12.33
C LEU A 118 3.03 0.16 -13.73
N GLN A 119 2.10 0.73 -14.51
CA GLN A 119 2.35 1.13 -15.88
C GLN A 119 3.54 2.08 -15.98
N ALA A 120 3.66 3.04 -15.06
CA ALA A 120 4.78 3.98 -15.03
C ALA A 120 6.09 3.34 -14.55
N MET A 121 6.04 2.44 -13.56
CA MET A 121 7.26 1.82 -12.99
C MET A 121 7.79 0.64 -13.79
N LEU A 122 6.96 -0.01 -14.61
CA LEU A 122 7.31 -1.26 -15.31
C LEU A 122 8.62 -1.21 -16.13
N PRO A 123 8.93 -0.11 -16.84
CA PRO A 123 10.21 0.03 -17.55
C PRO A 123 11.42 0.14 -16.62
N GLU A 124 11.20 0.57 -15.37
CA GLU A 124 12.23 0.83 -14.37
C GLU A 124 12.41 -0.34 -13.40
N LEU A 125 11.53 -1.35 -13.44
CA LEU A 125 11.66 -2.58 -12.65
C LEU A 125 12.83 -3.43 -13.17
N ARG A 126 13.73 -3.82 -12.27
CA ARG A 126 14.79 -4.79 -12.58
C ARG A 126 14.22 -6.20 -12.76
N GLU A 127 14.96 -7.04 -13.46
CA GLU A 127 14.69 -8.48 -13.48
C GLU A 127 14.71 -9.01 -12.04
N GLY A 128 13.74 -9.85 -11.68
CA GLY A 128 13.63 -10.36 -10.31
C GLY A 128 12.99 -9.40 -9.29
N ALA A 129 12.48 -8.23 -9.71
CA ALA A 129 11.86 -7.27 -8.82
C ALA A 129 10.64 -7.84 -8.08
N SER A 130 10.31 -7.23 -6.93
CA SER A 130 9.13 -7.54 -6.13
C SER A 130 8.12 -6.40 -6.16
N VAL A 131 6.91 -6.68 -6.61
CA VAL A 131 5.77 -5.77 -6.58
C VAL A 131 4.76 -6.24 -5.54
N ILE A 132 4.45 -5.37 -4.60
CA ILE A 132 3.54 -5.61 -3.49
C ILE A 132 2.31 -4.72 -3.69
N LEU A 133 1.11 -5.32 -3.66
CA LEU A 133 -0.16 -4.61 -3.79
C LEU A 133 -0.88 -4.59 -2.44
N ASN A 134 -1.33 -3.41 -2.03
CA ASN A 134 -2.09 -3.26 -0.79
C ASN A 134 -3.59 -3.50 -1.03
N THR A 135 -4.07 -4.70 -0.71
CA THR A 135 -5.49 -5.07 -0.77
C THR A 135 -6.16 -4.72 0.57
N SER A 136 -7.03 -5.58 1.08
CA SER A 136 -7.61 -5.50 2.42
C SER A 136 -8.34 -6.79 2.73
N PHE A 137 -8.42 -7.16 4.00
CA PHE A 137 -9.24 -8.29 4.45
C PHE A 137 -10.71 -8.18 4.00
N VAL A 138 -11.23 -6.95 3.82
CA VAL A 138 -12.61 -6.76 3.34
C VAL A 138 -12.85 -7.30 1.93
N ALA A 139 -11.81 -7.51 1.12
CA ALA A 139 -11.93 -8.14 -0.19
C ALA A 139 -12.36 -9.62 -0.13
N GLN A 140 -12.22 -10.25 1.04
CA GLN A 140 -12.53 -11.65 1.28
C GLN A 140 -13.77 -11.85 2.17
N THR A 141 -14.41 -10.77 2.61
CA THR A 141 -15.54 -10.81 3.56
C THR A 141 -16.70 -9.96 3.08
N GLY A 142 -17.91 -10.25 3.53
CA GLY A 142 -19.07 -9.37 3.36
C GLY A 142 -19.27 -8.47 4.57
N LYS A 143 -19.09 -7.15 4.43
CA LYS A 143 -19.36 -6.17 5.49
C LYS A 143 -20.33 -5.09 5.02
N HIS A 144 -21.27 -4.75 5.90
CA HIS A 144 -22.22 -3.68 5.64
C HIS A 144 -21.51 -2.34 5.48
N GLY A 145 -21.94 -1.53 4.50
CA GLY A 145 -21.48 -0.14 4.35
C GLY A 145 -20.06 0.06 3.83
N ILE A 146 -19.42 -0.94 3.20
CA ILE A 146 -18.05 -0.80 2.65
C ILE A 146 -17.86 -1.56 1.32
N SER A 147 -18.96 -1.82 0.61
CA SER A 147 -18.98 -2.72 -0.54
C SER A 147 -18.09 -2.24 -1.69
N LEU A 148 -18.05 -0.93 -1.97
CA LEU A 148 -17.25 -0.41 -3.07
C LEU A 148 -15.75 -0.51 -2.79
N THR A 149 -15.33 -0.19 -1.55
CA THR A 149 -13.93 -0.40 -1.13
C THR A 149 -13.56 -1.88 -1.22
N ALA A 150 -14.44 -2.79 -0.77
CA ALA A 150 -14.20 -4.23 -0.88
C ALA A 150 -14.04 -4.69 -2.34
N ALA A 151 -14.91 -4.23 -3.24
CA ALA A 151 -14.83 -4.52 -4.67
C ALA A 151 -13.51 -4.00 -5.28
N ALA A 152 -13.11 -2.77 -4.97
CA ALA A 152 -11.86 -2.19 -5.42
C ALA A 152 -10.63 -3.02 -4.96
N LYS A 153 -10.61 -3.43 -3.69
CA LYS A 153 -9.52 -4.26 -3.16
C LYS A 153 -9.52 -5.68 -3.73
N ALA A 154 -10.68 -6.25 -4.04
CA ALA A 154 -10.79 -7.53 -4.76
C ALA A 154 -10.28 -7.42 -6.20
N ALA A 155 -10.51 -6.30 -6.89
CA ALA A 155 -9.94 -6.05 -8.21
C ALA A 155 -8.40 -6.02 -8.15
N VAL A 156 -7.81 -5.33 -7.17
CA VAL A 156 -6.35 -5.30 -6.95
C VAL A 156 -5.80 -6.69 -6.65
N ARG A 157 -6.52 -7.49 -5.84
CA ARG A 157 -6.16 -8.89 -5.60
C ARG A 157 -6.14 -9.69 -6.90
N SER A 158 -7.10 -9.47 -7.79
CA SER A 158 -7.13 -10.13 -9.09
C SER A 158 -5.92 -9.72 -9.94
N LEU A 159 -5.57 -8.44 -9.96
CA LEU A 159 -4.38 -7.93 -10.68
C LEU A 159 -3.08 -8.60 -10.20
N ALA A 160 -2.93 -8.86 -8.89
CA ALA A 160 -1.77 -9.61 -8.39
C ALA A 160 -1.59 -10.97 -9.08
N ARG A 161 -2.68 -11.74 -9.27
CA ARG A 161 -2.64 -13.04 -9.97
C ARG A 161 -2.26 -12.87 -11.44
N SER A 162 -2.95 -11.95 -12.14
CA SER A 162 -2.74 -11.77 -13.57
C SER A 162 -1.33 -11.29 -13.88
N TRP A 163 -0.86 -10.23 -13.19
CA TRP A 163 0.48 -9.70 -13.39
C TRP A 163 1.57 -10.67 -12.97
N SER A 164 1.37 -11.45 -11.91
CA SER A 164 2.28 -12.54 -11.57
C SER A 164 2.52 -13.49 -12.73
N TYR A 165 1.47 -13.84 -13.48
CA TYR A 165 1.57 -14.74 -14.62
C TYR A 165 2.18 -14.04 -15.84
N GLU A 166 1.79 -12.79 -16.10
CA GLU A 166 2.26 -11.99 -17.24
C GLU A 166 3.76 -11.70 -17.21
N PHE A 167 4.39 -11.63 -16.03
CA PHE A 167 5.79 -11.21 -15.85
C PHE A 167 6.74 -12.31 -15.33
N LEU A 168 6.35 -13.59 -15.49
CA LEU A 168 7.20 -14.73 -15.10
C LEU A 168 8.54 -14.76 -15.85
N ASP A 169 8.54 -14.37 -17.12
CA ASP A 169 9.73 -14.31 -17.99
C ASP A 169 10.79 -13.31 -17.46
N ARG A 170 10.34 -12.19 -16.88
CA ARG A 170 11.17 -11.19 -16.19
C ARG A 170 11.45 -11.53 -14.73
N LYS A 171 10.97 -12.67 -14.25
CA LYS A 171 11.08 -13.13 -12.85
C LYS A 171 10.51 -12.12 -11.84
N ILE A 172 9.63 -11.21 -12.26
CA ILE A 172 9.04 -10.21 -11.38
C ILE A 172 7.92 -10.89 -10.60
N ARG A 173 7.97 -10.75 -9.27
CA ARG A 173 6.96 -11.33 -8.39
C ARG A 173 5.93 -10.28 -8.03
N PHE A 174 4.65 -10.57 -8.29
CA PHE A 174 3.54 -9.78 -7.79
C PHE A 174 2.90 -10.54 -6.62
N ASN A 175 2.73 -9.86 -5.48
CA ASN A 175 2.01 -10.40 -4.33
C ASN A 175 1.16 -9.31 -3.70
N ALA A 176 0.14 -9.71 -2.95
CA ALA A 176 -0.72 -8.81 -2.21
C ALA A 176 -0.53 -8.97 -0.70
N ILE A 177 -0.80 -7.91 0.04
CA ILE A 177 -1.02 -7.94 1.48
C ILE A 177 -2.46 -7.52 1.70
N ALA A 178 -3.19 -8.27 2.52
CA ALA A 178 -4.53 -7.93 2.98
C ALA A 178 -4.48 -7.51 4.46
N PRO A 179 -4.27 -6.21 4.76
CA PRO A 179 -4.33 -5.72 6.12
C PRO A 179 -5.74 -5.81 6.71
N GLY A 180 -5.80 -6.10 8.01
CA GLY A 180 -7.00 -5.90 8.83
C GLY A 180 -7.12 -4.48 9.38
N GLY A 181 -7.91 -4.34 10.45
CA GLY A 181 -8.04 -3.08 11.17
C GLY A 181 -6.70 -2.58 11.69
N THR A 182 -6.16 -1.53 11.07
CA THR A 182 -4.84 -0.99 11.39
C THR A 182 -4.98 0.43 11.94
N ASP A 183 -4.32 0.69 13.08
CA ASP A 183 -4.30 2.00 13.69
C ASP A 183 -3.44 2.97 12.85
N THR A 184 -4.12 3.74 12.01
CA THR A 184 -3.50 4.72 11.10
C THR A 184 -4.30 6.03 11.08
N PRO A 185 -3.71 7.14 10.59
CA PRO A 185 -4.44 8.39 10.38
C PRO A 185 -5.58 8.32 9.34
N LEU A 186 -5.82 7.17 8.70
CA LEU A 186 -6.92 7.01 7.76
C LEU A 186 -8.29 7.20 8.44
N LEU A 187 -8.47 6.64 9.64
CA LEU A 187 -9.74 6.67 10.37
C LEU A 187 -10.16 8.08 10.78
N SER A 188 -9.20 8.95 11.11
CA SER A 188 -9.50 10.35 11.44
C SER A 188 -9.93 11.18 10.22
N LYS A 189 -9.75 10.66 9.00
CA LYS A 189 -10.19 11.32 7.76
C LYS A 189 -11.64 10.99 7.40
N TRP A 190 -12.36 10.23 8.23
CA TRP A 190 -13.79 9.96 8.05
C TRP A 190 -14.70 11.10 8.53
N GLY A 191 -14.13 12.25 8.92
CA GLY A 191 -14.91 13.40 9.42
C GLY A 191 -15.48 13.21 10.82
N MET A 192 -15.04 12.17 11.52
CA MET A 192 -15.43 11.86 12.90
C MET A 192 -14.69 12.75 13.90
N SER A 193 -15.31 13.01 15.06
CA SER A 193 -14.61 13.67 16.18
C SER A 193 -13.50 12.76 16.73
N ASP A 194 -12.51 13.33 17.42
CA ASP A 194 -11.44 12.55 18.05
C ASP A 194 -11.98 11.53 19.07
N GLU A 195 -13.08 11.85 19.74
CA GLU A 195 -13.75 10.95 20.68
C GLU A 195 -14.39 9.78 19.94
N ASP A 196 -15.12 10.05 18.86
CA ASP A 196 -15.74 9.00 18.05
C ASP A 196 -14.69 8.09 17.40
N VAL A 197 -13.56 8.64 16.95
CA VAL A 197 -12.45 7.85 16.42
C VAL A 197 -11.89 6.92 17.50
N ARG A 198 -11.70 7.39 18.74
CA ARG A 198 -11.23 6.54 19.85
C ARG A 198 -12.23 5.44 20.17
N ASN A 199 -13.51 5.77 20.25
CA ASN A 199 -14.59 4.82 20.53
C ASN A 199 -14.68 3.77 19.43
N PHE A 200 -14.67 4.19 18.17
CA PHE A 200 -14.66 3.29 17.02
C PHE A 200 -13.47 2.33 17.04
N LYS A 201 -12.25 2.84 17.30
CA LYS A 201 -11.04 2.00 17.42
C LYS A 201 -11.18 0.95 18.53
N SER A 202 -11.70 1.34 19.69
CA SER A 202 -11.92 0.45 20.82
C SER A 202 -12.93 -0.66 20.50
N GLU A 203 -14.09 -0.30 19.94
CA GLU A 203 -15.11 -1.28 19.56
C GLU A 203 -14.63 -2.19 18.43
N PHE A 204 -13.94 -1.63 17.43
CA PHE A 204 -13.42 -2.43 16.32
C PHE A 204 -12.35 -3.42 16.78
N ALA A 205 -11.48 -3.04 17.70
CA ALA A 205 -10.48 -3.94 18.29
C ALA A 205 -11.09 -5.18 18.94
N LYS A 206 -12.27 -5.06 19.58
CA LYS A 206 -12.99 -6.19 20.19
C LYS A 206 -13.49 -7.21 19.17
N THR A 207 -13.67 -6.80 17.91
CA THR A 207 -14.10 -7.70 16.83
C THR A 207 -12.94 -8.48 16.19
N ILE A 208 -11.69 -8.14 16.53
CA ILE A 208 -10.50 -8.79 15.98
C ILE A 208 -10.08 -9.90 16.94
N PRO A 209 -9.91 -11.16 16.48
CA PRO A 209 -9.57 -12.29 17.36
C PRO A 209 -8.29 -12.10 18.19
N VAL A 210 -7.25 -11.46 17.65
CA VAL A 210 -6.02 -11.10 18.38
C VAL A 210 -6.25 -10.01 19.45
N GLY A 211 -7.43 -9.39 19.51
CA GLY A 211 -7.86 -8.49 20.58
C GLY A 211 -7.33 -7.06 20.50
N ARG A 212 -6.76 -6.66 19.34
CA ARG A 212 -6.23 -5.31 19.11
C ARG A 212 -6.27 -4.94 17.64
N LEU A 213 -6.21 -3.64 17.36
CA LEU A 213 -5.83 -3.15 16.04
C LEU A 213 -4.37 -3.50 15.74
N ALA A 214 -4.07 -3.71 14.46
CA ALA A 214 -2.71 -3.80 13.97
C ALA A 214 -2.02 -2.43 14.12
N LYS A 215 -0.73 -2.46 14.45
CA LYS A 215 0.16 -1.31 14.28
C LYS A 215 0.59 -1.25 12.80
N ALA A 216 0.98 -0.09 12.32
CA ALA A 216 1.49 0.04 10.95
C ALA A 216 2.71 -0.87 10.70
N GLU A 217 3.52 -1.11 11.73
CA GLU A 217 4.67 -2.01 11.72
C GLU A 217 4.29 -3.48 11.50
N ASP A 218 3.13 -3.93 12.01
CA ASP A 218 2.67 -5.32 11.78
C ASP A 218 2.53 -5.60 10.26
N ILE A 219 2.06 -4.59 9.51
CA ILE A 219 1.95 -4.67 8.05
C ILE A 219 3.31 -4.47 7.36
N ALA A 220 4.15 -3.56 7.88
CA ALA A 220 5.48 -3.30 7.35
C ALA A 220 6.38 -4.55 7.36
N TYR A 221 6.29 -5.40 8.39
CA TYR A 221 7.04 -6.66 8.45
C TYR A 221 6.61 -7.65 7.36
N ALA A 222 5.32 -7.71 7.05
CA ALA A 222 4.80 -8.51 5.93
C ALA A 222 5.29 -7.96 4.58
N ALA A 223 5.30 -6.63 4.41
CA ALA A 223 5.87 -5.99 3.22
C ALA A 223 7.37 -6.26 3.08
N LEU A 224 8.12 -6.26 4.18
CA LEU A 224 9.55 -6.58 4.18
C LEU A 224 9.80 -8.03 3.75
N TYR A 225 8.98 -8.98 4.22
CA TYR A 225 9.04 -10.36 3.76
C TYR A 225 8.80 -10.49 2.25
N LEU A 226 7.74 -9.88 1.74
CA LEU A 226 7.44 -9.94 0.31
C LEU A 226 8.50 -9.22 -0.53
N ALA A 227 9.14 -8.16 -0.01
CA ALA A 227 10.21 -7.43 -0.68
C ALA A 227 11.56 -8.16 -0.69
N SER A 228 11.82 -9.04 0.29
CA SER A 228 13.10 -9.75 0.41
C SER A 228 13.17 -11.01 -0.44
N ASP A 229 14.38 -11.57 -0.57
CA ASP A 229 14.61 -12.81 -1.33
C ASP A 229 14.07 -14.06 -0.59
N GLU A 230 13.69 -13.94 0.69
CA GLU A 230 13.05 -15.03 1.45
C GLU A 230 11.65 -15.36 0.94
N SER A 231 11.04 -14.48 0.14
CA SER A 231 9.78 -14.74 -0.56
C SER A 231 9.97 -15.06 -2.04
N SER A 232 11.19 -15.43 -2.46
CA SER A 232 11.51 -15.73 -3.87
C SER A 232 10.62 -16.80 -4.52
N TYR A 233 10.04 -17.71 -3.73
CA TYR A 233 9.11 -18.74 -4.20
C TYR A 233 7.62 -18.39 -3.97
N VAL A 234 7.32 -17.16 -3.53
CA VAL A 234 5.96 -16.68 -3.30
C VAL A 234 5.58 -15.75 -4.46
N VAL A 235 4.58 -16.18 -5.24
CA VAL A 235 4.12 -15.49 -6.45
C VAL A 235 2.60 -15.58 -6.55
N GLY A 236 1.92 -14.46 -6.76
CA GLY A 236 0.45 -14.37 -6.96
C GLY A 236 -0.37 -14.54 -5.67
N SER A 237 0.33 -14.65 -4.53
CA SER A 237 -0.25 -14.88 -3.23
C SER A 237 -0.81 -13.59 -2.63
N GLU A 238 -1.77 -13.76 -1.72
CA GLU A 238 -2.26 -12.69 -0.87
C GLU A 238 -1.99 -13.07 0.58
N LEU A 239 -1.11 -12.30 1.24
CA LEU A 239 -0.75 -12.51 2.63
C LEU A 239 -1.73 -11.76 3.53
N VAL A 240 -2.55 -12.50 4.27
CA VAL A 240 -3.54 -11.94 5.22
C VAL A 240 -2.82 -11.54 6.50
N VAL A 241 -2.97 -10.26 6.90
CA VAL A 241 -2.38 -9.69 8.11
C VAL A 241 -3.46 -8.90 8.85
N ASP A 242 -4.41 -9.62 9.44
CA ASP A 242 -5.65 -9.04 9.95
C ASP A 242 -6.02 -9.47 11.38
N GLY A 243 -5.10 -10.12 12.09
CA GLY A 243 -5.34 -10.59 13.45
C GLY A 243 -6.43 -11.68 13.53
N GLY A 244 -6.69 -12.40 12.44
CA GLY A 244 -7.68 -13.47 12.35
C GLY A 244 -9.07 -13.01 11.89
N ALA A 245 -9.27 -11.71 11.62
CA ALA A 245 -10.59 -11.14 11.36
C ALA A 245 -11.34 -11.71 10.15
N SER A 246 -10.65 -12.31 9.19
CA SER A 246 -11.23 -13.02 8.04
C SER A 246 -11.08 -14.54 8.10
N GLN A 247 -10.44 -15.08 9.15
CA GLN A 247 -10.04 -16.50 9.22
C GLN A 247 -10.69 -17.26 10.39
N LEU A 248 -11.21 -16.56 11.39
CA LEU A 248 -11.83 -17.11 12.61
C LEU A 248 -13.21 -16.48 12.82
#